data_AF-A0A534JHJ1-F1
#
_entry.id   AF-A0A534JHJ1-F1
#
_cell.length_a   1.000
_cell.length_b   1.000
_cell.length_c   1.000
_cell.angle_alpha   90.00
_cell.angle_beta   90.00
_cell.angle_gamma   90.00
#
_symmetry.space_group_name_H-M   'P 1'
#
loop_
_entity.id
_entity.type
_entity.pdbx_description
1 polymer ?
#
loop_
_entity_poly.entity_id
_entity_poly.type
_entity_poly.pdbx_seq_one_letter_code
_entity_poly.pdbx_strand_id
1 'polypeptide(L)'
;MRIAVVFKDRCQPKRCNLECITFCPPQRTGTEVIWLDKETGKAAISEETCISCGICLPAGVPISTSSGTVPIEEIRLGEEVLTDRGRYRKVTHRHVREYSGAIFSIRCTGQADPLEVTAEHPVLAVIRSSFKAGKRLRKGVGELRWVHPGDLKVGDYLAKPKIREHPTAGRWEVPIPVVVKGGQWPILSEQVVSLEITPELGRLVGYFLAEGSASDRSFVFAFHERERTYLDDVHSLVNRIFRLKGREFQASTHGRNIRYDSKVAASVLSSLGVGSHRKRVPSAFLTAPRETRKELIKGLWRGDGHWERKKNYYQIGTTSPHLAYQAQEILASLDIVAGMTSARPEGKKRAYSLLITGDSVEPMARLLGLAFEEKRNRIASHYVQDEEYVYSPIRSIDVKCHALATVYNLEVEEDQTFVAAGNLTHNCVRKCPFDAIRIIGLPEPLKEDLVHQYSKNGFRLFRLPVPKAGEVIGLLGPNGIGKTTVLSILSGELCPNLGHYRRTRATREYWDEVLEKYKGTELHDYLAPLVAK
;
A
#
# COMPACT_ATOMS: atom_id res chain seq x y z
N MET A 1 13.29 -18.55 7.86
CA MET A 1 13.27 -19.30 6.57
C MET A 1 11.80 -19.53 6.20
N ARG A 2 11.40 -19.62 4.93
CA ARG A 2 10.00 -19.91 4.55
C ARG A 2 9.98 -21.14 3.65
N ILE A 3 8.97 -22.00 3.80
CA ILE A 3 8.76 -23.15 2.92
C ILE A 3 7.43 -22.97 2.19
N ALA A 4 7.45 -23.04 0.87
CA ALA A 4 6.25 -23.24 0.08
C ALA A 4 5.89 -24.73 0.09
N VAL A 5 4.75 -25.07 0.70
CA VAL A 5 4.24 -26.44 0.79
C VAL A 5 3.11 -26.62 -0.21
N VAL A 6 3.17 -27.71 -0.99
CA VAL A 6 2.04 -28.16 -1.80
C VAL A 6 1.33 -29.33 -1.11
N PHE A 7 0.09 -29.10 -0.69
CA PHE A 7 -0.84 -30.12 -0.21
C PHE A 7 -1.42 -30.88 -1.40
N LYS A 8 -0.81 -32.02 -1.74
CA LYS A 8 -1.18 -32.83 -2.93
C LYS A 8 -2.63 -33.33 -2.88
N ASP A 9 -3.16 -33.57 -1.68
CA ASP A 9 -4.55 -33.94 -1.39
C ASP A 9 -5.56 -32.83 -1.77
N ARG A 10 -5.16 -31.57 -1.61
CA ARG A 10 -5.99 -30.40 -1.94
C ARG A 10 -5.78 -29.90 -3.36
N CYS A 11 -4.68 -30.27 -4.01
CA CYS A 11 -4.35 -29.81 -5.35
C CYS A 11 -5.31 -30.43 -6.37
N GLN A 12 -6.13 -29.61 -7.03
CA GLN A 12 -7.11 -30.07 -8.03
C GLN A 12 -6.88 -29.41 -9.41
N PRO A 13 -5.82 -29.77 -10.16
CA PRO A 13 -5.46 -29.11 -11.44
C PRO A 13 -6.52 -29.21 -12.53
N LYS A 14 -7.41 -30.21 -12.47
CA LYS A 14 -8.56 -30.32 -13.39
C LYS A 14 -9.71 -29.36 -13.07
N ARG A 15 -9.70 -28.75 -11.88
CA ARG A 15 -10.76 -27.87 -11.37
C ARG A 15 -10.25 -26.45 -11.04
N CYS A 16 -8.95 -26.20 -11.14
CA CYS A 16 -8.39 -24.85 -11.10
C CYS A 16 -7.76 -24.54 -12.46
N ASN A 17 -7.84 -23.28 -12.89
CA ASN A 17 -7.24 -22.82 -14.15
C ASN A 17 -5.71 -22.65 -14.04
N LEU A 18 -5.04 -23.56 -13.32
CA LEU A 18 -3.61 -23.52 -13.00
C LEU A 18 -3.15 -22.17 -12.45
N GLU A 19 -4.02 -21.52 -11.66
CA GLU A 19 -3.82 -20.17 -11.11
C GLU A 19 -2.45 -19.99 -10.43
N CYS A 20 -1.95 -21.05 -9.79
CA CYS A 20 -0.64 -21.06 -9.15
C CYS A 20 0.49 -20.79 -10.12
N ILE A 21 0.42 -21.33 -11.34
CA ILE A 21 1.41 -21.15 -12.39
C ILE A 21 1.16 -19.79 -13.04
N THR A 22 -0.08 -19.55 -13.47
CA THR A 22 -0.48 -18.35 -14.22
C THR A 22 -0.18 -17.04 -13.48
N PHE A 23 -0.36 -17.03 -12.17
CA PHE A 23 -0.27 -15.81 -11.37
C PHE A 23 0.97 -15.72 -10.48
N CYS A 24 1.86 -16.71 -10.52
CA CYS A 24 3.12 -16.62 -9.78
C CYS A 24 3.98 -15.48 -10.36
N PRO A 25 4.37 -14.46 -9.57
CA PRO A 25 5.08 -13.31 -10.12
C PRO A 25 6.37 -13.66 -10.87
N PRO A 26 7.27 -14.53 -10.36
CA PRO A 26 8.45 -14.91 -11.12
C PRO A 26 8.13 -15.74 -12.38
N GLN A 27 7.04 -16.52 -12.38
CA GLN A 27 6.58 -17.23 -13.58
C GLN A 27 6.18 -16.27 -14.70
N ARG A 28 5.52 -15.16 -14.34
CA ARG A 28 5.13 -14.10 -15.29
C ARG A 28 6.32 -13.33 -15.85
N THR A 29 7.41 -13.26 -15.10
CA THR A 29 8.67 -12.64 -15.55
C THR A 29 9.63 -13.66 -16.20
N GLY A 30 9.13 -14.84 -16.57
CA GLY A 30 9.88 -15.84 -17.33
C GLY A 30 10.75 -16.80 -16.51
N THR A 31 10.66 -16.79 -15.19
CA THR A 31 11.36 -17.75 -14.31
C THR A 31 10.43 -18.90 -13.94
N GLU A 32 10.79 -20.15 -14.29
CA GLU A 32 9.98 -21.30 -13.88
C GLU A 32 10.06 -21.53 -12.36
N VAL A 33 8.91 -21.43 -11.69
CA VAL A 33 8.74 -21.62 -10.25
C VAL A 33 7.78 -22.74 -9.93
N ILE A 34 6.66 -22.83 -10.65
CA ILE A 34 5.60 -23.81 -10.38
C ILE A 34 5.32 -24.57 -11.67
N TRP A 35 5.37 -25.89 -11.61
CA TRP A 35 5.05 -26.77 -12.74
C TRP A 35 4.07 -27.85 -12.32
N LEU A 36 3.46 -28.52 -13.31
CA LEU A 36 2.73 -29.76 -13.07
C LEU A 36 3.71 -30.92 -13.11
N ASP A 37 3.82 -31.60 -11.98
CA ASP A 37 4.61 -32.81 -11.85
C ASP A 37 4.06 -33.92 -12.77
N LYS A 38 4.93 -34.49 -13.60
CA LYS A 38 4.53 -35.43 -14.67
C LYS A 38 4.02 -36.77 -14.11
N GLU A 39 4.48 -37.18 -12.93
CA GLU A 39 4.11 -38.46 -12.32
C GLU A 39 2.80 -38.34 -11.54
N THR A 40 2.64 -37.27 -10.77
CA THR A 40 1.50 -37.09 -9.88
C THR A 40 0.38 -36.24 -10.50
N GLY A 41 0.67 -35.51 -11.57
CA GLY A 41 -0.25 -34.55 -12.19
C GLY A 41 -0.66 -33.41 -11.27
N LYS A 42 0.07 -33.18 -10.15
CA LYS A 42 -0.18 -32.13 -9.16
C LYS A 42 0.85 -31.01 -9.32
N ALA A 43 0.58 -29.85 -8.72
CA ALA A 43 1.56 -28.76 -8.70
C ALA A 43 2.82 -29.16 -7.91
N ALA A 44 3.97 -28.78 -8.42
CA ALA A 44 5.26 -28.82 -7.74
C ALA A 44 5.87 -27.41 -7.77
N ILE A 45 6.68 -27.08 -6.76
CA ILE A 45 7.25 -25.73 -6.58
C ILE A 45 8.77 -25.85 -6.47
N SER A 46 9.48 -25.02 -7.21
CA SER A 46 10.93 -24.88 -7.14
C SER A 46 11.31 -24.19 -5.83
N GLU A 47 12.17 -24.84 -5.05
CA GLU A 47 12.72 -24.24 -3.84
C GLU A 47 13.72 -23.12 -4.13
N GLU A 48 14.30 -23.10 -5.34
CA GLU A 48 15.36 -22.15 -5.71
C GLU A 48 14.80 -20.85 -6.28
N THR A 49 13.69 -20.94 -7.03
CA THR A 49 13.10 -19.79 -7.73
C THR A 49 11.82 -19.27 -7.06
N CYS A 50 11.28 -19.98 -6.06
CA CYS A 50 10.09 -19.53 -5.33
C CYS A 50 10.41 -18.43 -4.32
N ILE A 51 9.92 -17.24 -4.59
CA ILE A 51 10.08 -16.05 -3.74
C ILE A 51 9.19 -16.04 -2.48
N SER A 52 8.42 -17.11 -2.20
CA SER A 52 7.60 -17.20 -0.99
C SER A 52 6.76 -15.94 -0.69
N CYS A 53 6.00 -15.45 -1.68
CA CYS A 53 5.17 -14.25 -1.54
C CYS A 53 4.06 -14.40 -0.48
N GLY A 54 4.39 -14.00 0.75
CA GLY A 54 3.49 -13.58 1.81
C GLY A 54 3.42 -12.06 1.86
N ILE A 55 3.06 -11.47 0.74
CA ILE A 55 3.02 -10.02 0.49
C ILE A 55 1.86 -9.44 1.31
N CYS A 56 2.15 -8.58 2.29
CA CYS A 56 1.11 -7.93 3.10
C CYS A 56 1.55 -6.54 3.61
N LEU A 57 0.58 -5.73 4.03
CA LEU A 57 0.74 -4.46 4.76
C LEU A 57 0.10 -4.59 6.17
N PRO A 58 0.62 -3.93 7.21
CA PRO A 58 -0.02 -3.89 8.52
C PRO A 58 -1.31 -3.05 8.52
N ALA A 59 -2.11 -3.20 9.57
CA ALA A 59 -3.28 -2.34 9.82
C ALA A 59 -2.89 -0.86 9.87
N GLY A 60 -3.81 0.02 9.48
CA GLY A 60 -3.68 1.47 9.51
C GLY A 60 -3.07 2.06 8.24
N VAL A 61 -2.51 1.24 7.33
CA VAL A 61 -1.93 1.75 6.09
C VAL A 61 -3.05 2.31 5.19
N PRO A 62 -2.99 3.60 4.82
CA PRO A 62 -4.03 4.24 4.02
C PRO A 62 -3.98 3.78 2.56
N ILE A 63 -5.10 3.27 2.03
CA ILE A 63 -5.28 2.87 0.63
C ILE A 63 -6.08 3.93 -0.12
N SER A 64 -5.62 4.31 -1.31
CA SER A 64 -6.36 5.24 -2.18
C SER A 64 -7.54 4.53 -2.86
N THR A 65 -8.76 4.86 -2.46
CA THR A 65 -10.00 4.32 -3.04
C THR A 65 -10.75 5.38 -3.85
N SER A 66 -11.71 4.95 -4.66
CA SER A 66 -12.63 5.83 -5.39
C SER A 66 -13.49 6.71 -4.47
N SER A 67 -13.64 6.32 -3.20
CA SER A 67 -14.37 7.05 -2.17
C SER A 67 -13.48 7.87 -1.22
N GLY A 68 -12.17 7.91 -1.47
CA GLY A 68 -11.16 8.54 -0.62
C GLY A 68 -10.22 7.55 0.03
N THR A 69 -9.43 8.01 1.00
CA THR A 69 -8.46 7.16 1.69
C THR A 69 -9.12 6.26 2.73
N VAL A 70 -8.89 4.94 2.67
CA VAL A 70 -9.45 3.95 3.60
C VAL A 70 -8.31 3.08 4.16
N PRO A 71 -8.22 2.82 5.47
CA PRO A 71 -7.25 1.88 6.03
C PRO A 71 -7.41 0.48 5.43
N ILE A 72 -6.32 -0.23 5.17
CA ILE A 72 -6.35 -1.52 4.46
C ILE A 72 -7.26 -2.57 5.13
N GLU A 73 -7.35 -2.57 6.46
CA GLU A 73 -8.19 -3.47 7.25
C GLU A 73 -9.70 -3.20 7.09
N GLU A 74 -10.07 -1.96 6.73
CA GLU A 74 -11.46 -1.53 6.55
C GLU A 74 -11.96 -1.72 5.12
N ILE A 75 -11.05 -1.95 4.16
CA ILE A 75 -11.40 -2.16 2.75
C ILE A 75 -12.37 -3.35 2.60
N ARG A 76 -13.43 -3.12 1.82
CA ARG A 76 -14.49 -4.10 1.55
C ARG A 76 -14.39 -4.67 0.12
N LEU A 77 -14.95 -5.85 -0.08
CA LEU A 77 -15.06 -6.44 -1.42
C LEU A 77 -15.95 -5.56 -2.30
N GLY A 78 -15.52 -5.35 -3.54
CA GLY A 78 -16.18 -4.49 -4.51
C GLY A 78 -15.82 -3.00 -4.41
N GLU A 79 -15.14 -2.56 -3.35
CA GLU A 79 -14.56 -1.21 -3.33
C GLU A 79 -13.48 -1.07 -4.39
N GLU A 80 -13.38 0.11 -5.01
CA GLU A 80 -12.41 0.33 -6.08
C GLU A 80 -11.18 1.07 -5.55
N VAL A 81 -10.00 0.55 -5.86
CA VAL A 81 -8.71 1.10 -5.46
C VAL A 81 -7.93 1.61 -6.67
N LEU A 82 -7.11 2.64 -6.46
CA LEU A 82 -6.27 3.22 -7.51
C LEU A 82 -5.09 2.28 -7.83
N THR A 83 -4.86 2.03 -9.11
CA THR A 83 -3.85 1.08 -9.63
C THR A 83 -2.67 1.81 -10.30
N ASP A 84 -1.63 1.06 -10.66
CA ASP A 84 -0.46 1.53 -11.43
C ASP A 84 -0.84 2.19 -12.76
N ARG A 85 -1.93 1.75 -13.39
CA ARG A 85 -2.42 2.31 -14.66
C ARG A 85 -3.20 3.61 -14.51
N GLY A 86 -3.27 4.17 -13.30
CA GLY A 86 -3.97 5.43 -13.05
C GLY A 86 -5.49 5.32 -13.14
N ARG A 87 -6.05 4.11 -12.97
CA ARG A 87 -7.50 3.83 -13.00
C ARG A 87 -7.94 3.10 -11.73
N TYR A 88 -9.22 3.18 -11.41
CA TYR A 88 -9.83 2.48 -10.28
C TYR A 88 -10.28 1.08 -10.69
N ARG A 89 -10.05 0.10 -9.82
CA ARG A 89 -10.37 -1.32 -10.04
C ARG A 89 -10.88 -1.97 -8.76
N LYS A 90 -11.86 -2.86 -8.90
CA LYS A 90 -12.52 -3.49 -7.74
C LYS A 90 -11.60 -4.45 -7.00
N VAL A 91 -11.71 -4.42 -5.68
CA VAL A 91 -11.15 -5.41 -4.79
C VAL A 91 -12.02 -6.66 -4.86
N THR A 92 -11.43 -7.76 -5.33
CA THR A 92 -12.10 -9.05 -5.50
C THR A 92 -11.93 -9.96 -4.28
N HIS A 93 -10.79 -9.87 -3.60
CA HIS A 93 -10.52 -10.61 -2.36
C HIS A 93 -9.71 -9.78 -1.37
N ARG A 94 -9.89 -10.07 -0.09
CA ARG A 94 -9.10 -9.53 1.01
C ARG A 94 -8.47 -10.68 1.79
N HIS A 95 -7.15 -10.66 1.90
CA HIS A 95 -6.37 -11.65 2.64
C HIS A 95 -5.97 -11.09 3.99
N VAL A 96 -6.14 -11.89 5.03
CA VAL A 96 -5.75 -11.55 6.41
C VAL A 96 -4.94 -12.71 6.97
N ARG A 97 -3.81 -12.41 7.60
CA ARG A 97 -3.02 -13.42 8.31
C ARG A 97 -2.23 -12.78 9.44
N GLU A 98 -1.79 -13.62 10.37
CA GLU A 98 -0.79 -13.25 11.35
C GLU A 98 0.62 -13.33 10.74
N TYR A 99 1.46 -12.39 11.12
CA TYR A 99 2.83 -12.25 10.65
C TYR A 99 3.79 -12.00 11.82
N SER A 100 4.88 -12.77 11.84
CA SER A 100 6.04 -12.54 12.69
C SER A 100 7.24 -12.25 11.79
N GLY A 101 7.92 -11.14 12.01
CA GLY A 101 9.09 -10.74 11.23
C GLY A 101 9.23 -9.23 11.08
N ALA A 102 10.13 -8.83 10.18
CA ALA A 102 10.42 -7.43 9.91
C ALA A 102 9.28 -6.73 9.15
N ILE A 103 8.89 -5.56 9.63
CA ILE A 103 8.06 -4.58 8.95
C ILE A 103 8.94 -3.36 8.66
N PHE A 104 8.96 -2.97 7.39
CA PHE A 104 9.68 -1.81 6.88
C PHE A 104 8.73 -0.62 6.87
N SER A 105 9.14 0.50 7.46
CA SER A 105 8.49 1.80 7.37
C SER A 105 9.33 2.68 6.44
N ILE A 106 8.87 2.84 5.21
CA ILE A 106 9.58 3.59 4.16
C ILE A 106 8.96 4.98 4.06
N ARG A 107 9.71 6.02 4.43
CA ARG A 107 9.25 7.42 4.34
C ARG A 107 9.72 8.07 3.06
N CYS A 108 8.79 8.46 2.20
CA CYS A 108 9.09 9.22 0.99
C CYS A 108 8.92 10.73 1.19
N THR A 109 9.66 11.51 0.42
CA THR A 109 9.47 12.96 0.34
C THR A 109 8.05 13.27 -0.11
N GLY A 110 7.39 14.20 0.59
CA GLY A 110 6.04 14.63 0.21
C GLY A 110 4.96 13.59 0.44
N GLN A 111 5.20 12.61 1.33
CA GLN A 111 4.13 11.79 1.90
C GLN A 111 3.98 12.02 3.40
N ALA A 112 2.73 12.14 3.84
CA ALA A 112 2.38 12.32 5.25
C ALA A 112 2.60 11.04 6.05
N ASP A 113 2.18 9.91 5.49
CA ASP A 113 2.27 8.59 6.09
C ASP A 113 3.42 7.78 5.45
N PRO A 114 4.24 7.07 6.24
CA PRO A 114 5.21 6.14 5.69
C PRO A 114 4.47 4.95 5.03
N LEU A 115 5.10 4.35 4.04
CA LEU A 115 4.66 3.06 3.53
C LEU A 115 5.17 1.97 4.47
N GLU A 116 4.26 1.41 5.28
CA GLU A 116 4.57 0.26 6.12
C GLU A 116 4.28 -1.04 5.38
N VAL A 117 5.28 -1.90 5.23
CA VAL A 117 5.19 -3.12 4.42
C VAL A 117 6.01 -4.26 5.01
N THR A 118 5.56 -5.50 4.79
CA THR A 118 6.36 -6.69 5.12
C THR A 118 7.60 -6.79 4.23
N ALA A 119 8.67 -7.43 4.71
CA ALA A 119 9.95 -7.55 4.01
C ALA A 119 9.86 -8.11 2.56
N GLU A 120 8.85 -8.92 2.27
CA GLU A 120 8.69 -9.54 0.95
C GLU A 120 7.81 -8.73 0.00
N HIS A 121 7.18 -7.65 0.46
CA HIS A 121 6.15 -6.95 -0.31
C HIS A 121 6.81 -6.08 -1.39
N PRO A 122 6.72 -6.43 -2.69
CA PRO A 122 7.37 -5.65 -3.73
C PRO A 122 6.71 -4.28 -3.86
N VAL A 123 7.53 -3.24 -3.90
CA VAL A 123 7.11 -1.87 -4.14
C VAL A 123 7.67 -1.40 -5.47
N LEU A 124 6.91 -0.59 -6.21
CA LEU A 124 7.39 -0.09 -7.50
C LEU A 124 8.38 1.06 -7.25
N ALA A 125 9.63 0.86 -7.66
CA ALA A 125 10.71 1.77 -7.36
C ALA A 125 11.65 2.00 -8.56
N VAL A 126 12.27 3.17 -8.58
CA VAL A 126 13.38 3.48 -9.47
C VAL A 126 14.68 3.34 -8.68
N ILE A 127 15.48 2.34 -9.03
CA ILE A 127 16.78 2.09 -8.42
C ILE A 127 17.86 2.89 -9.13
N ARG A 128 18.63 3.66 -8.36
CA ARG A 128 19.66 4.53 -8.90
C ARG A 128 20.93 3.75 -9.18
N SER A 129 21.55 4.00 -10.33
CA SER A 129 22.93 3.58 -10.56
C SER A 129 23.89 4.44 -9.73
N SER A 130 24.78 3.79 -8.99
CA SER A 130 25.86 4.45 -8.24
C SER A 130 26.76 5.23 -9.21
N PHE A 131 26.76 6.56 -9.17
CA PHE A 131 27.72 7.36 -9.95
C PHE A 131 28.91 7.79 -9.07
N LYS A 132 30.13 7.69 -9.62
CA LYS A 132 31.38 8.06 -8.93
C LYS A 132 31.41 9.55 -8.54
N ALA A 133 31.77 9.79 -7.28
CA ALA A 133 32.36 10.98 -6.65
C ALA A 133 31.96 12.39 -7.18
N GLY A 134 31.27 13.15 -6.34
CA GLY A 134 31.37 14.62 -6.29
C GLY A 134 30.43 15.45 -7.15
N LYS A 135 29.63 14.86 -8.04
CA LYS A 135 28.60 15.59 -8.81
C LYS A 135 27.20 15.29 -8.29
N ARG A 136 26.39 16.34 -8.07
CA ARG A 136 24.95 16.21 -7.76
C ARG A 136 24.32 15.24 -8.75
N LEU A 137 23.64 14.23 -8.21
CA LEU A 137 23.03 13.18 -9.00
C LEU A 137 22.07 13.78 -10.03
N ARG A 138 22.14 13.34 -11.29
CA ARG A 138 21.11 13.68 -12.27
C ARG A 138 19.78 13.09 -11.79
N LYS A 139 18.74 13.93 -11.74
CA LYS A 139 17.36 13.46 -11.61
C LYS A 139 17.06 12.50 -12.76
N GLY A 140 16.39 11.38 -12.48
CA GLY A 140 15.82 10.52 -13.53
C GLY A 140 16.77 9.52 -14.21
N VAL A 141 17.94 9.21 -13.64
CA VAL A 141 18.75 8.07 -14.10
C VAL A 141 18.46 6.87 -13.20
N GLY A 142 17.75 5.88 -13.71
CA GLY A 142 17.43 4.63 -13.00
C GLY A 142 16.43 3.78 -13.77
N GLU A 143 16.25 2.55 -13.33
CA GLU A 143 15.35 1.56 -13.93
C GLU A 143 14.13 1.35 -13.03
N LEU A 144 12.93 1.48 -13.58
CA LEU A 144 11.67 1.24 -12.89
C LEU A 144 11.40 -0.26 -12.81
N ARG A 145 11.29 -0.80 -11.58
CA ARG A 145 11.02 -2.22 -11.34
C ARG A 145 10.37 -2.43 -9.99
N TRP A 146 9.80 -3.61 -9.81
CA TRP A 146 9.34 -4.09 -8.51
C TRP A 146 10.54 -4.50 -7.66
N VAL A 147 10.63 -3.96 -6.45
CA VAL A 147 11.78 -4.15 -5.56
C VAL A 147 11.31 -4.51 -4.17
N HIS A 148 12.02 -5.42 -3.50
CA HIS A 148 11.73 -5.75 -2.11
C HIS A 148 12.23 -4.64 -1.17
N PRO A 149 11.52 -4.35 -0.07
CA PRO A 149 11.89 -3.32 0.89
C PRO A 149 13.32 -3.42 1.42
N GLY A 150 13.86 -4.64 1.56
CA GLY A 150 15.24 -4.88 2.00
C GLY A 150 16.32 -4.44 1.00
N ASP A 151 15.98 -4.31 -0.28
CA ASP A 151 16.93 -3.92 -1.35
C ASP A 151 16.92 -2.41 -1.63
N LEU A 152 15.95 -1.68 -1.06
CA LEU A 152 15.81 -0.24 -1.23
C LEU A 152 16.86 0.51 -0.41
N LYS A 153 17.29 1.67 -0.93
CA LYS A 153 18.22 2.57 -0.24
C LYS A 153 17.64 3.97 -0.15
N VAL A 154 18.08 4.71 0.88
CA VAL A 154 17.77 6.14 0.99
C VAL A 154 18.26 6.85 -0.27
N GLY A 155 17.37 7.64 -0.87
CA GLY A 155 17.62 8.32 -2.12
C GLY A 155 17.14 7.59 -3.38
N ASP A 156 16.77 6.31 -3.34
CA ASP A 156 15.95 5.68 -4.39
C ASP A 156 14.55 6.31 -4.41
N TYR A 157 13.75 6.04 -5.44
CA TYR A 157 12.43 6.66 -5.58
C TYR A 157 11.32 5.62 -5.57
N LEU A 158 10.24 5.89 -4.84
CA LEU A 158 8.98 5.16 -5.01
C LEU A 158 8.10 5.86 -6.04
N ALA A 159 7.40 5.05 -6.83
CA ALA A 159 6.48 5.52 -7.86
C ALA A 159 5.06 5.72 -7.31
N LYS A 160 4.41 6.77 -7.81
CA LYS A 160 3.01 7.09 -7.58
C LYS A 160 2.32 7.28 -8.93
N PRO A 161 1.15 6.67 -9.20
CA PRO A 161 0.50 6.79 -10.49
C PRO A 161 -0.18 8.15 -10.62
N LYS A 162 -0.24 8.66 -11.85
CA LYS A 162 -1.10 9.79 -12.21
C LYS A 162 -2.47 9.27 -12.62
N ILE A 163 -3.53 9.86 -12.07
CA ILE A 163 -4.90 9.47 -12.43
C ILE A 163 -5.17 9.81 -13.90
N ARG A 164 -5.65 8.82 -14.65
CA ARG A 164 -6.07 8.97 -16.05
C ARG A 164 -7.56 9.29 -16.14
N GLU A 165 -7.91 9.98 -17.22
CA GLU A 165 -9.30 10.26 -17.55
C GLU A 165 -10.03 8.96 -17.91
N HIS A 166 -11.28 8.83 -17.46
CA HIS A 166 -12.10 7.65 -17.75
C HIS A 166 -13.31 8.03 -18.62
N PRO A 167 -13.59 7.33 -19.74
CA PRO A 167 -14.64 7.71 -20.69
C PRO A 167 -16.06 7.80 -20.11
N THR A 168 -16.34 7.08 -19.02
CA THR A 168 -17.66 7.08 -18.37
C THR A 168 -17.87 8.22 -17.37
N ALA A 169 -16.89 9.10 -17.15
CA ALA A 169 -16.96 10.22 -16.20
C ALA A 169 -17.83 11.41 -16.70
N GLY A 170 -18.92 11.14 -17.40
CA GLY A 170 -19.81 12.17 -17.95
C GLY A 170 -20.83 12.71 -16.95
N ARG A 171 -21.16 11.95 -15.91
CA ARG A 171 -22.20 12.31 -14.93
C ARG A 171 -21.79 11.99 -13.50
N TRP A 172 -22.23 12.84 -12.58
CA TRP A 172 -22.15 12.64 -11.14
C TRP A 172 -23.53 12.24 -10.61
N GLU A 173 -23.64 10.98 -10.21
CA GLU A 173 -24.87 10.41 -9.65
C GLU A 173 -24.80 10.43 -8.13
N VAL A 174 -25.83 11.02 -7.52
CA VAL A 174 -25.94 11.15 -6.06
C VAL A 174 -27.28 10.57 -5.61
N PRO A 175 -27.28 9.44 -4.88
CA PRO A 175 -28.50 8.93 -4.26
C PRO A 175 -28.91 9.87 -3.12
N ILE A 176 -30.16 10.33 -3.13
CA ILE A 176 -30.74 11.17 -2.09
C ILE A 176 -31.96 10.49 -1.46
N PRO A 177 -32.08 10.50 -0.12
CA PRO A 177 -33.23 9.93 0.56
C PRO A 177 -34.46 10.84 0.39
N VAL A 178 -35.55 10.27 -0.10
CA VAL A 178 -36.85 10.93 -0.30
C VAL A 178 -37.89 10.24 0.56
N VAL A 179 -38.71 11.02 1.28
CA VAL A 179 -39.82 10.47 2.07
C VAL A 179 -41.00 10.24 1.13
N VAL A 180 -41.36 8.98 0.91
CA VAL A 180 -42.48 8.59 0.03
C VAL A 180 -43.81 8.69 0.77
N LYS A 181 -43.82 8.42 2.07
CA LYS A 181 -45.03 8.47 2.91
C LYS A 181 -44.68 9.03 4.29
N GLY A 182 -45.39 10.09 4.71
CA GLY A 182 -45.23 10.72 6.02
C GLY A 182 -46.03 10.01 7.12
N GLY A 183 -45.51 10.03 8.36
CA GLY A 183 -46.12 9.43 9.54
C GLY A 183 -45.10 9.14 10.65
N GLN A 184 -45.52 8.44 11.71
CA GLN A 184 -44.66 8.04 12.84
C GLN A 184 -43.51 7.10 12.41
N TRP A 185 -43.66 6.42 11.27
CA TRP A 185 -42.65 5.58 10.62
C TRP A 185 -42.53 5.98 9.14
N PRO A 186 -41.68 6.95 8.79
CA PRO A 186 -41.54 7.43 7.41
C PRO A 186 -40.95 6.35 6.51
N ILE A 187 -41.58 6.11 5.36
CA ILE A 187 -41.03 5.23 4.32
C ILE A 187 -40.07 6.06 3.47
N LEU A 188 -38.80 5.67 3.47
CA LEU A 188 -37.75 6.27 2.65
C LEU A 188 -37.62 5.50 1.33
N SER A 189 -37.52 6.24 0.22
CA SER A 189 -37.03 5.75 -1.07
C SER A 189 -35.78 6.52 -1.45
N GLU A 190 -34.98 5.98 -2.35
CA GLU A 190 -33.85 6.70 -2.93
C GLU A 190 -34.26 7.28 -4.29
N GLN A 191 -33.98 8.57 -4.49
CA GLN A 191 -33.98 9.19 -5.81
C GLN A 191 -32.54 9.48 -6.20
N VAL A 192 -32.14 9.17 -7.43
CA VAL A 192 -30.80 9.50 -7.91
C VAL A 192 -30.84 10.85 -8.61
N VAL A 193 -30.08 11.82 -8.09
CA VAL A 193 -29.82 13.08 -8.79
C VAL A 193 -28.61 12.87 -9.69
N SER A 194 -28.76 13.14 -10.98
CA SER A 194 -27.70 13.00 -11.97
C SER A 194 -27.33 14.38 -12.51
N LEU A 195 -26.09 14.82 -12.29
CA LEU A 195 -25.55 16.07 -12.78
C LEU A 195 -24.50 15.81 -13.86
N GLU A 196 -24.53 16.56 -14.95
CA GLU A 196 -23.48 16.51 -15.97
C GLU A 196 -22.16 17.08 -15.42
N ILE A 197 -21.05 16.39 -15.68
CA ILE A 197 -19.72 16.81 -15.23
C ILE A 197 -19.19 17.88 -16.18
N THR A 198 -19.23 19.13 -15.71
CA THR A 198 -18.70 20.29 -16.44
C THR A 198 -17.59 20.98 -15.65
N PRO A 199 -16.73 21.79 -16.30
CA PRO A 199 -15.73 22.59 -15.59
C PRO A 199 -16.34 23.53 -14.54
N GLU A 200 -17.52 24.10 -14.79
CA GLU A 200 -18.25 24.93 -13.82
C GLU A 200 -18.66 24.15 -12.58
N LEU A 201 -19.18 22.92 -12.77
CA LEU A 201 -19.52 22.05 -11.64
C LEU A 201 -18.26 21.66 -10.86
N GLY A 202 -17.16 21.36 -11.56
CA GLY A 202 -15.85 21.14 -10.94
C GLY A 202 -15.44 22.30 -10.04
N ARG A 203 -15.53 23.55 -10.54
CA ARG A 203 -15.22 24.75 -9.76
C ARG A 203 -16.11 24.90 -8.52
N LEU A 204 -17.41 24.67 -8.67
CA LEU A 204 -18.36 24.75 -7.55
C LEU A 204 -18.06 23.69 -6.47
N VAL A 205 -17.73 22.46 -6.88
CA VAL A 205 -17.28 21.39 -5.97
C VAL A 205 -16.01 21.82 -5.24
N GLY A 206 -15.05 22.42 -5.95
CA GLY A 206 -13.84 22.99 -5.36
C GLY A 206 -14.15 24.02 -4.27
N TYR A 207 -15.00 25.01 -4.56
CA TYR A 207 -15.43 25.99 -3.56
C TYR A 207 -16.13 25.34 -2.36
N PHE A 208 -16.95 24.32 -2.59
CA PHE A 208 -17.66 23.66 -1.48
C PHE A 208 -16.69 22.89 -0.60
N LEU A 209 -15.68 22.24 -1.20
CA LEU A 209 -14.65 21.53 -0.48
C LEU A 209 -13.79 22.46 0.38
N ALA A 210 -13.56 23.70 -0.04
CA ALA A 210 -12.91 24.70 0.81
C ALA A 210 -13.89 25.31 1.83
N GLU A 211 -14.83 26.12 1.34
CA GLU A 211 -15.64 27.06 2.14
C GLU A 211 -17.09 26.62 2.37
N GLY A 212 -17.49 25.51 1.74
CA GLY A 212 -18.86 25.01 1.81
C GLY A 212 -19.20 24.32 3.13
N SER A 213 -20.45 24.50 3.55
CA SER A 213 -21.11 23.74 4.59
C SER A 213 -22.56 23.45 4.19
N ALA A 214 -23.06 22.26 4.51
CA ALA A 214 -24.43 21.86 4.20
C ALA A 214 -25.15 21.34 5.44
N SER A 215 -26.46 21.55 5.44
CA SER A 215 -27.46 21.03 6.38
C SER A 215 -28.55 20.32 5.58
N ASP A 216 -29.52 19.68 6.24
CA ASP A 216 -30.57 18.91 5.56
C ASP A 216 -31.42 19.70 4.55
N ARG A 217 -31.50 21.03 4.69
CA ARG A 217 -32.40 21.88 3.87
C ARG A 217 -31.69 23.01 3.14
N SER A 218 -30.42 23.23 3.42
CA SER A 218 -29.70 24.41 2.95
C SER A 218 -28.20 24.20 2.96
N PHE A 219 -27.50 24.97 2.15
CA PHE A 219 -26.05 25.02 2.14
C PHE A 219 -25.58 26.47 2.11
N VAL A 220 -24.36 26.67 2.61
CA VAL A 220 -23.74 27.98 2.80
C VAL A 220 -22.31 27.92 2.32
N PHE A 221 -21.85 29.02 1.74
CA PHE A 221 -20.43 29.29 1.53
C PHE A 221 -20.03 30.50 2.37
N ALA A 222 -18.86 30.45 2.99
CA ALA A 222 -18.31 31.54 3.78
C ALA A 222 -17.05 32.09 3.10
N PHE A 223 -16.94 33.40 3.01
CA PHE A 223 -15.75 34.06 2.44
C PHE A 223 -15.39 35.29 3.27
N HIS A 224 -14.16 35.77 3.13
CA HIS A 224 -13.79 37.07 3.65
C HIS A 224 -14.41 38.19 2.78
N GLU A 225 -14.73 39.35 3.37
CA GLU A 225 -15.30 40.50 2.64
C GLU A 225 -14.46 41.01 1.46
N ARG A 226 -13.16 40.67 1.44
CA ARG A 226 -12.21 41.06 0.38
C ARG A 226 -12.23 40.08 -0.80
N GLU A 227 -12.87 38.93 -0.62
CA GLU A 227 -12.98 37.84 -1.59
C GLU A 227 -14.32 37.89 -2.33
N ARG A 228 -14.87 39.11 -2.49
CA ARG A 228 -16.18 39.35 -3.11
C ARG A 228 -16.32 38.68 -4.48
N THR A 229 -15.25 38.67 -5.26
CA THR A 229 -15.21 38.03 -6.59
C THR A 229 -15.47 36.52 -6.53
N TYR A 230 -15.03 35.83 -5.47
CA TYR A 230 -15.29 34.39 -5.28
C TYR A 230 -16.74 34.15 -4.88
N LEU A 231 -17.29 35.00 -4.02
CA LEU A 231 -18.71 34.97 -3.66
C LEU A 231 -19.60 35.17 -4.89
N ASP A 232 -19.31 36.17 -5.73
CA ASP A 232 -20.08 36.44 -6.95
C ASP A 232 -19.96 35.29 -7.97
N ASP A 233 -18.79 34.65 -8.09
CA ASP A 233 -18.59 33.44 -8.92
C ASP A 233 -19.44 32.28 -8.39
N VAL A 234 -19.45 32.01 -7.08
CA VAL A 234 -20.34 31.00 -6.47
C VAL A 234 -21.81 31.31 -6.75
N HIS A 235 -22.25 32.56 -6.63
CA HIS A 235 -23.63 32.95 -6.95
C HIS A 235 -23.99 32.65 -8.41
N SER A 236 -23.09 32.99 -9.35
CA SER A 236 -23.25 32.68 -10.76
C SER A 236 -23.34 31.17 -11.03
N LEU A 237 -22.43 30.38 -10.45
CA LEU A 237 -22.37 28.93 -10.63
C LEU A 237 -23.61 28.23 -10.07
N VAL A 238 -24.03 28.57 -8.84
CA VAL A 238 -25.21 27.96 -8.22
C VAL A 238 -26.48 28.31 -8.99
N ASN A 239 -26.61 29.54 -9.48
CA ASN A 239 -27.74 29.93 -10.32
C ASN A 239 -27.73 29.20 -11.68
N ARG A 240 -26.57 28.94 -12.30
CA ARG A 240 -26.51 28.21 -13.58
C ARG A 240 -26.81 26.72 -13.42
N ILE A 241 -26.20 26.09 -12.41
CA ILE A 241 -26.26 24.64 -12.18
C ILE A 241 -27.58 24.24 -11.52
N PHE A 242 -27.98 24.93 -10.46
CA PHE A 242 -29.15 24.56 -9.65
C PHE A 242 -30.36 25.49 -9.84
N ARG A 243 -30.23 26.60 -10.59
CA ARG A 243 -31.31 27.61 -10.77
C ARG A 243 -31.80 28.20 -9.44
N LEU A 244 -30.90 28.33 -8.46
CA LEU A 244 -31.19 28.87 -7.13
C LEU A 244 -30.62 30.29 -6.98
N LYS A 245 -31.34 31.13 -6.24
CA LYS A 245 -30.86 32.44 -5.80
C LYS A 245 -30.42 32.36 -4.34
N GLY A 246 -29.26 32.93 -4.03
CA GLY A 246 -28.71 32.96 -2.68
C GLY A 246 -29.18 34.16 -1.88
N ARG A 247 -29.15 34.04 -0.55
CA ARG A 247 -29.31 35.16 0.39
C ARG A 247 -27.99 35.40 1.09
N GLU A 248 -27.44 36.59 0.91
CA GLU A 248 -26.21 37.02 1.57
C GLU A 248 -26.49 37.59 2.94
N PHE A 249 -25.58 37.35 3.89
CA PHE A 249 -25.63 37.92 5.22
C PHE A 249 -24.23 38.02 5.83
N GLN A 250 -24.06 38.95 6.76
CA GLN A 250 -22.81 39.12 7.50
C GLN A 250 -22.78 38.12 8.66
N ALA A 251 -21.78 37.22 8.66
CA ALA A 251 -21.62 36.20 9.70
C ALA A 251 -20.66 36.63 10.83
N SER A 252 -19.74 37.54 10.52
CA SER A 252 -18.80 38.14 11.48
C SER A 252 -18.36 39.51 10.98
N THR A 253 -17.48 40.21 11.71
CA THR A 253 -16.97 41.53 11.32
C THR A 253 -16.51 41.57 9.86
N HIS A 254 -15.74 40.57 9.44
CA HIS A 254 -15.18 40.49 8.08
C HIS A 254 -15.70 39.29 7.27
N GLY A 255 -16.51 38.41 7.87
CA GLY A 255 -17.08 37.23 7.21
C GLY A 255 -18.38 37.55 6.48
N ARG A 256 -18.45 37.14 5.21
CA ARG A 256 -19.64 37.22 4.38
C ARG A 256 -20.06 35.81 4.00
N ASN A 257 -21.31 35.48 4.30
CA ASN A 257 -21.88 34.18 3.99
C ASN A 257 -22.97 34.33 2.96
N ILE A 258 -23.10 33.31 2.11
CA ILE A 258 -24.20 33.19 1.16
C ILE A 258 -24.92 31.86 1.37
N ARG A 259 -26.23 31.94 1.65
CA ARG A 259 -27.08 30.78 1.92
C ARG A 259 -28.03 30.49 0.78
N TYR A 260 -28.20 29.21 0.48
CA TYR A 260 -29.18 28.70 -0.47
C TYR A 260 -30.08 27.68 0.21
N ASP A 261 -31.40 27.87 0.08
CA ASP A 261 -32.39 26.97 0.66
C ASP A 261 -32.90 26.00 -0.42
N SER A 262 -32.33 24.80 -0.43
CA SER A 262 -32.75 23.70 -1.30
C SER A 262 -32.32 22.38 -0.68
N LYS A 263 -33.30 21.53 -0.35
CA LYS A 263 -33.05 20.19 0.19
C LYS A 263 -32.23 19.35 -0.79
N VAL A 264 -32.61 19.33 -2.06
CA VAL A 264 -31.97 18.51 -3.10
C VAL A 264 -30.50 18.92 -3.29
N ALA A 265 -30.23 20.21 -3.52
CA ALA A 265 -28.87 20.68 -3.74
C ALA A 265 -28.01 20.58 -2.47
N ALA A 266 -28.59 20.79 -1.29
CA ALA A 266 -27.90 20.56 -0.03
C ALA A 266 -27.53 19.07 0.15
N SER A 267 -28.43 18.13 -0.17
CA SER A 267 -28.13 16.70 -0.16
C SER A 267 -27.01 16.33 -1.14
N VAL A 268 -27.06 16.87 -2.37
CA VAL A 268 -25.99 16.68 -3.37
C VAL A 268 -24.64 17.14 -2.83
N LEU A 269 -24.55 18.38 -2.34
CA LEU A 269 -23.28 18.92 -1.84
C LEU A 269 -22.83 18.24 -0.53
N SER A 270 -23.76 17.82 0.34
CA SER A 270 -23.43 17.08 1.56
C SER A 270 -22.78 15.72 1.29
N SER A 271 -23.00 15.12 0.10
CA SER A 271 -22.34 13.88 -0.31
C SER A 271 -20.82 14.02 -0.47
N LEU A 272 -20.33 15.26 -0.64
CA LEU A 272 -18.91 15.62 -0.62
C LEU A 272 -18.31 15.57 0.80
N GLY A 273 -19.13 15.32 1.83
CA GLY A 273 -18.72 15.19 3.22
C GLY A 273 -19.17 16.36 4.10
N VAL A 274 -19.75 16.05 5.26
CA VAL A 274 -20.19 17.03 6.26
C VAL A 274 -19.10 17.24 7.31
N GLY A 275 -18.69 18.50 7.47
CA GLY A 275 -17.59 18.91 8.33
C GLY A 275 -16.21 18.76 7.65
N SER A 276 -15.28 19.63 8.02
CA SER A 276 -13.97 19.78 7.34
C SER A 276 -13.16 18.48 7.19
N HIS A 277 -13.17 17.63 8.22
CA HIS A 277 -12.40 16.38 8.27
C HIS A 277 -12.98 15.21 7.47
N ARG A 278 -14.23 15.31 6.99
CA ARG A 278 -14.87 14.26 6.16
C ARG A 278 -14.99 14.65 4.69
N LYS A 279 -14.59 15.87 4.34
CA LYS A 279 -14.66 16.38 2.98
C LYS A 279 -13.84 15.48 2.05
N ARG A 280 -14.38 15.13 0.88
CA ARG A 280 -13.77 14.23 -0.10
C ARG A 280 -14.26 14.56 -1.50
N VAL A 281 -13.41 14.31 -2.48
CA VAL A 281 -13.72 14.43 -3.90
C VAL A 281 -14.34 13.11 -4.38
N PRO A 282 -15.53 13.12 -5.01
CA PRO A 282 -16.10 11.92 -5.61
C PRO A 282 -15.22 11.40 -6.76
N SER A 283 -15.18 10.08 -6.94
CA SER A 283 -14.44 9.43 -8.04
C SER A 283 -14.72 10.02 -9.42
N ALA A 284 -15.98 10.39 -9.67
CA ALA A 284 -16.40 10.99 -10.92
C ALA A 284 -15.60 12.27 -11.26
N PHE A 285 -15.16 13.04 -10.26
CA PHE A 285 -14.29 14.21 -10.45
C PHE A 285 -12.80 13.85 -10.45
N LEU A 286 -12.39 12.77 -9.77
CA LEU A 286 -11.00 12.29 -9.79
C LEU A 286 -10.57 11.85 -11.19
N THR A 287 -11.47 11.20 -11.94
CA THR A 287 -11.25 10.72 -13.31
C THR A 287 -11.90 11.59 -14.38
N ALA A 288 -12.40 12.77 -14.02
CA ALA A 288 -13.03 13.71 -14.94
C ALA A 288 -12.05 14.25 -15.99
N PRO A 289 -12.56 14.86 -17.09
CA PRO A 289 -11.75 15.57 -18.05
C PRO A 289 -10.77 16.54 -17.39
N ARG A 290 -9.58 16.66 -17.98
CA ARG A 290 -8.47 17.48 -17.44
C ARG A 290 -8.92 18.90 -17.08
N GLU A 291 -9.76 19.54 -17.89
CA GLU A 291 -10.27 20.89 -17.63
C GLU A 291 -11.18 20.96 -16.39
N THR A 292 -12.03 19.96 -16.17
CA THR A 292 -12.86 19.88 -14.96
C THR A 292 -12.01 19.73 -13.71
N ARG A 293 -10.96 18.90 -13.77
CA ARG A 293 -10.00 18.74 -12.66
C ARG A 293 -9.25 20.04 -12.35
N LYS A 294 -8.83 20.78 -13.38
CA LYS A 294 -8.22 22.12 -13.20
C LYS A 294 -9.15 23.08 -12.47
N GLU A 295 -10.40 23.15 -12.92
CA GLU A 295 -11.39 24.06 -12.34
C GLU A 295 -11.79 23.67 -10.91
N LEU A 296 -11.82 22.37 -10.60
CA LEU A 296 -11.95 21.88 -9.22
C LEU A 296 -10.80 22.35 -8.34
N ILE A 297 -9.55 22.14 -8.76
CA ILE A 297 -8.38 22.61 -8.00
C ILE A 297 -8.42 24.14 -7.83
N LYS A 298 -8.82 24.88 -8.87
CA LYS A 298 -8.95 26.35 -8.80
C LYS A 298 -10.00 26.80 -7.78
N GLY A 299 -11.17 26.16 -7.75
CA GLY A 299 -12.21 26.45 -6.75
C GLY A 299 -11.72 26.15 -5.33
N LEU A 300 -11.06 25.00 -5.15
CA LEU A 300 -10.48 24.60 -3.87
C LEU A 300 -9.39 25.59 -3.42
N TRP A 301 -8.52 26.01 -4.33
CA TRP A 301 -7.42 26.94 -4.03
C TRP A 301 -7.88 28.36 -3.71
N ARG A 302 -8.99 28.81 -4.30
CA ARG A 302 -9.53 30.15 -4.04
C ARG A 302 -10.14 30.29 -2.64
N GLY A 303 -10.55 29.19 -2.01
CA GLY A 303 -10.99 29.21 -0.61
C GLY A 303 -9.82 29.00 0.36
N ASP A 304 -9.20 27.81 0.33
CA ASP A 304 -8.22 27.42 1.36
C ASP A 304 -6.74 27.64 0.96
N GLY A 305 -6.49 28.10 -0.26
CA GLY A 305 -5.14 28.20 -0.82
C GLY A 305 -4.38 29.45 -0.39
N HIS A 306 -3.10 29.28 -0.10
CA HIS A 306 -2.16 30.34 0.25
C HIS A 306 -1.00 30.38 -0.75
N TRP A 307 -0.56 31.59 -1.10
CA TRP A 307 0.65 31.82 -1.89
C TRP A 307 1.64 32.70 -1.12
N GLU A 308 2.76 32.11 -0.70
CA GLU A 308 3.85 32.84 -0.07
C GLU A 308 4.78 33.39 -1.16
N ARG A 309 4.54 34.65 -1.56
CA ARG A 309 5.27 35.31 -2.66
C ARG A 309 6.77 35.45 -2.40
N LYS A 310 7.20 35.60 -1.15
CA LYS A 310 8.63 35.82 -0.82
C LYS A 310 9.45 34.54 -0.96
N LYS A 311 8.87 33.41 -0.52
CA LYS A 311 9.52 32.07 -0.59
C LYS A 311 9.11 31.28 -1.82
N ASN A 312 8.20 31.82 -2.64
CA ASN A 312 7.72 31.29 -3.90
C ASN A 312 7.19 29.85 -3.81
N TYR A 313 6.21 29.63 -2.93
CA TYR A 313 5.52 28.36 -2.83
C TYR A 313 4.02 28.56 -2.67
N TYR A 314 3.24 27.59 -3.16
CA TYR A 314 1.82 27.50 -2.89
C TYR A 314 1.56 26.45 -1.81
N GLN A 315 0.60 26.71 -0.94
CA GLN A 315 0.24 25.82 0.14
C GLN A 315 -1.28 25.75 0.28
N ILE A 316 -1.81 24.58 0.62
CA ILE A 316 -3.20 24.41 1.03
C ILE A 316 -3.24 23.45 2.22
N GLY A 317 -4.05 23.80 3.23
CA GLY A 317 -4.22 23.01 4.45
C GLY A 317 -5.60 22.34 4.50
N THR A 318 -5.68 21.13 5.07
CA THR A 318 -6.97 20.49 5.37
C THR A 318 -6.86 19.56 6.57
N THR A 319 -7.98 19.30 7.25
CA THR A 319 -8.06 18.27 8.31
C THR A 319 -8.66 16.96 7.79
N SER A 320 -9.09 16.91 6.52
CA SER A 320 -9.56 15.67 5.90
C SER A 320 -8.39 14.91 5.29
N PRO A 321 -8.12 13.66 5.74
CA PRO A 321 -7.15 12.81 5.07
C PRO A 321 -7.59 12.50 3.63
N HIS A 322 -8.88 12.26 3.38
CA HIS A 322 -9.39 11.97 2.05
C HIS A 322 -9.08 13.11 1.07
N LEU A 323 -9.42 14.35 1.44
CA LEU A 323 -9.19 15.51 0.58
C LEU A 323 -7.70 15.77 0.37
N ALA A 324 -6.85 15.54 1.38
CA ALA A 324 -5.41 15.74 1.27
C ALA A 324 -4.78 14.80 0.23
N TYR A 325 -5.07 13.49 0.31
CA TYR A 325 -4.59 12.50 -0.65
C TYR A 325 -5.18 12.74 -2.04
N GLN A 326 -6.49 12.95 -2.14
CA GLN A 326 -7.16 13.16 -3.42
C GLN A 326 -6.71 14.44 -4.12
N ALA A 327 -6.51 15.54 -3.39
CA ALA A 327 -5.98 16.77 -3.97
C ALA A 327 -4.53 16.58 -4.46
N GLN A 328 -3.69 15.83 -3.74
CA GLN A 328 -2.35 15.47 -4.23
C GLN A 328 -2.42 14.65 -5.52
N GLU A 329 -3.32 13.67 -5.61
CA GLU A 329 -3.51 12.83 -6.79
C GLU A 329 -4.03 13.62 -8.00
N ILE A 330 -5.00 14.52 -7.79
CA ILE A 330 -5.50 15.41 -8.85
C ILE A 330 -4.37 16.34 -9.32
N LEU A 331 -3.62 16.96 -8.41
CA LEU A 331 -2.50 17.83 -8.79
C LEU A 331 -1.45 17.05 -9.61
N ALA A 332 -1.09 15.83 -9.19
CA ALA A 332 -0.17 14.98 -9.93
C ALA A 332 -0.68 14.67 -11.35
N SER A 333 -1.98 14.43 -11.52
CA SER A 333 -2.60 14.24 -12.84
C SER A 333 -2.62 15.50 -13.73
N LEU A 334 -2.41 16.66 -13.13
CA LEU A 334 -2.26 17.96 -13.80
C LEU A 334 -0.79 18.37 -13.98
N ASP A 335 0.14 17.44 -13.75
CA ASP A 335 1.60 17.64 -13.83
C ASP A 335 2.16 18.61 -12.78
N ILE A 336 1.40 18.81 -11.70
CA ILE A 336 1.75 19.65 -10.55
C ILE A 336 2.08 18.73 -9.38
N VAL A 337 3.36 18.62 -9.02
CA VAL A 337 3.77 17.79 -7.88
C VAL A 337 3.61 18.59 -6.59
N ALA A 338 2.75 18.09 -5.70
CA ALA A 338 2.55 18.62 -4.35
C ALA A 338 3.15 17.69 -3.30
N GLY A 339 4.03 18.21 -2.45
CA GLY A 339 4.50 17.49 -1.28
C GLY A 339 3.50 17.58 -0.14
N MET A 340 3.12 16.44 0.45
CA MET A 340 2.24 16.41 1.61
C MET A 340 3.03 16.26 2.90
N THR A 341 2.70 17.07 3.90
CA THR A 341 3.12 16.90 5.29
C THR A 341 1.90 16.85 6.19
N SER A 342 2.08 16.39 7.44
CA SER A 342 1.02 16.41 8.43
C SER A 342 1.56 16.73 9.81
N ALA A 343 0.78 17.42 10.63
CA ALA A 343 1.08 17.68 12.03
C ALA A 343 -0.16 17.37 12.89
N ARG A 344 0.05 16.97 14.14
CA ARG A 344 -1.02 16.76 15.13
C ARG A 344 -0.78 17.69 16.32
N PRO A 345 -1.23 18.96 16.24
CA PRO A 345 -1.12 19.88 17.35
C PRO A 345 -1.88 19.34 18.57
N GLU A 346 -1.42 19.70 19.76
CA GLU A 346 -2.05 19.28 21.01
C GLU A 346 -3.53 19.69 21.07
N GLY A 347 -4.39 18.75 21.49
CA GLY A 347 -5.85 18.95 21.55
C GLY A 347 -6.57 19.10 20.20
N LYS A 348 -5.87 19.03 19.05
CA LYS A 348 -6.45 19.20 17.72
C LYS A 348 -6.35 17.92 16.87
N LYS A 349 -7.21 17.85 15.85
CA LYS A 349 -7.14 16.80 14.82
C LYS A 349 -5.84 16.96 14.01
N ARG A 350 -5.36 15.85 13.45
CA ARG A 350 -4.25 15.86 12.49
C ARG A 350 -4.62 16.76 11.31
N ALA A 351 -3.75 17.71 10.99
CA ALA A 351 -3.87 18.59 9.85
C ALA A 351 -2.83 18.20 8.80
N TYR A 352 -3.24 18.24 7.55
CA TYR A 352 -2.43 17.97 6.38
C TYR A 352 -2.14 19.29 5.66
N SER A 353 -0.96 19.39 5.08
CA SER A 353 -0.55 20.52 4.28
C SER A 353 0.06 20.02 2.98
N LEU A 354 -0.51 20.45 1.86
CA LEU A 354 0.07 20.25 0.54
C LEU A 354 0.91 21.48 0.20
N LEU A 355 2.14 21.24 -0.25
CA LEU A 355 3.15 22.25 -0.55
C LEU A 355 3.65 22.07 -1.98
N ILE A 356 3.41 23.07 -2.82
CA ILE A 356 3.86 23.11 -4.22
C ILE A 356 5.08 24.03 -4.29
N THR A 357 6.22 23.46 -4.64
CA THR A 357 7.52 24.15 -4.70
C THR A 357 8.28 23.79 -5.98
N GLY A 358 9.33 24.57 -6.28
CA GLY A 358 10.22 24.32 -7.42
C GLY A 358 9.48 24.30 -8.75
N ASP A 359 9.74 23.26 -9.54
CA ASP A 359 9.34 23.14 -10.95
C ASP A 359 7.80 23.09 -11.14
N SER A 360 7.04 22.85 -10.07
CA SER A 360 5.57 22.82 -10.09
C SER A 360 4.90 24.17 -9.76
N VAL A 361 5.66 25.20 -9.37
CA VAL A 361 5.12 26.53 -9.05
C VAL A 361 4.57 27.24 -10.28
N GLU A 362 5.30 27.20 -11.41
CA GLU A 362 4.85 27.83 -12.66
C GLU A 362 3.61 27.13 -13.25
N PRO A 363 3.56 25.79 -13.40
CA PRO A 363 2.32 25.09 -13.75
C PRO A 363 1.13 25.46 -12.85
N MET A 364 1.36 25.60 -11.54
CA MET A 364 0.32 26.02 -10.61
C MET A 364 -0.14 27.47 -10.83
N ALA A 365 0.79 28.41 -11.03
CA ALA A 365 0.46 29.81 -11.31
C ALA A 365 -0.37 29.92 -12.60
N ARG A 366 -0.01 29.17 -13.65
CA ARG A 366 -0.77 29.08 -14.90
C ARG A 366 -2.18 28.53 -14.69
N LEU A 367 -2.33 27.46 -13.89
CA LEU A 367 -3.65 26.91 -13.54
C LEU A 367 -4.53 27.95 -12.85
N LEU A 368 -3.96 28.75 -11.94
CA LEU A 368 -4.69 29.80 -11.22
C LEU A 368 -4.91 31.08 -12.04
N GLY A 369 -4.31 31.20 -13.23
CA GLY A 369 -4.35 32.42 -14.05
C GLY A 369 -3.57 33.58 -13.42
N LEU A 370 -2.54 33.30 -12.63
CA LEU A 370 -1.71 34.29 -11.97
C LEU A 370 -0.47 34.61 -12.81
N ALA A 371 -0.12 35.90 -12.90
CA ALA A 371 1.14 36.33 -13.50
C ALA A 371 2.32 35.80 -12.67
N PHE A 372 3.26 35.14 -13.34
CA PHE A 372 4.45 34.55 -12.72
C PHE A 372 5.71 35.18 -13.31
N GLU A 373 6.51 35.84 -12.47
CA GLU A 373 7.83 36.33 -12.84
C GLU A 373 8.89 35.35 -12.31
N GLU A 374 9.60 34.72 -13.23
CA GLU A 374 10.61 33.71 -12.92
C GLU A 374 11.85 34.35 -12.28
N LYS A 375 11.96 34.27 -10.94
CA LYS A 375 13.04 34.97 -10.20
C LYS A 375 14.11 34.10 -9.52
N ARG A 376 14.10 32.76 -9.56
CA ARG A 376 15.21 31.91 -9.03
C ARG A 376 15.08 30.41 -9.36
N ASN A 377 16.19 29.83 -9.83
CA ASN A 377 16.61 28.41 -9.87
C ASN A 377 15.55 27.29 -10.02
N ARG A 378 15.36 26.84 -11.28
CA ARG A 378 14.69 25.60 -11.72
C ARG A 378 15.28 24.27 -11.21
N ILE A 379 16.21 24.26 -10.23
CA ILE A 379 17.07 23.09 -9.94
C ILE A 379 16.79 22.46 -8.56
N ALA A 380 15.80 22.95 -7.81
CA ALA A 380 15.62 22.56 -6.39
C ALA A 380 14.51 21.54 -6.09
N SER A 381 13.66 21.14 -7.05
CA SER A 381 12.61 20.15 -6.74
C SER A 381 13.25 18.79 -6.39
N HIS A 382 12.78 18.12 -5.33
CA HIS A 382 13.24 16.77 -4.99
C HIS A 382 12.53 15.68 -5.80
N TYR A 383 11.49 16.03 -6.54
CA TYR A 383 10.67 15.09 -7.27
C TYR A 383 11.16 14.91 -8.71
N VAL A 384 10.85 13.75 -9.27
CA VAL A 384 10.96 13.43 -10.70
C VAL A 384 9.58 12.99 -11.15
N GLN A 385 9.18 13.28 -12.38
CA GLN A 385 7.92 12.79 -12.94
C GLN A 385 8.06 12.57 -14.45
N ASP A 386 7.25 11.66 -14.98
CA ASP A 386 7.02 11.47 -16.41
C ASP A 386 5.51 11.55 -16.71
N GLU A 387 5.04 11.03 -17.84
CA GLU A 387 3.63 11.05 -18.21
C GLU A 387 2.75 10.16 -17.32
N GLU A 388 3.32 9.11 -16.73
CA GLU A 388 2.57 8.08 -16.00
C GLU A 388 2.71 8.21 -14.48
N TYR A 389 3.89 8.59 -13.99
CA TYR A 389 4.22 8.52 -12.58
C TYR A 389 4.86 9.81 -12.03
N VAL A 390 4.67 9.98 -10.72
CA VAL A 390 5.48 10.87 -9.88
C VAL A 390 6.39 10.01 -9.02
N TYR A 391 7.68 10.28 -9.08
CA TYR A 391 8.72 9.59 -8.33
C TYR A 391 9.16 10.43 -7.13
N SER A 392 9.00 9.86 -5.94
CA SER A 392 9.32 10.54 -4.67
C SER A 392 10.51 9.88 -3.99
N PRO A 393 11.60 10.63 -3.69
CA PRO A 393 12.79 10.02 -3.11
C PRO A 393 12.53 9.57 -1.67
N ILE A 394 13.05 8.40 -1.34
CA ILE A 394 13.06 7.80 0.00
C ILE A 394 13.98 8.63 0.90
N ARG A 395 13.45 9.03 2.07
CA ARG A 395 14.12 9.85 3.09
C ARG A 395 14.63 9.01 4.26
N SER A 396 13.86 8.02 4.69
CA SER A 396 14.25 7.06 5.72
C SER A 396 13.62 5.70 5.43
N ILE A 397 14.30 4.66 5.89
CA ILE A 397 13.80 3.29 5.92
C ILE A 397 14.05 2.80 7.34
N ASP A 398 12.97 2.60 8.09
CA ASP A 398 13.02 2.11 9.47
C ASP A 398 12.53 0.66 9.48
N VAL A 399 13.18 -0.21 10.25
CA VAL A 399 12.80 -1.63 10.34
C VAL A 399 12.43 -1.96 11.77
N LYS A 400 11.26 -2.56 11.96
CA LYS A 400 10.80 -3.07 13.25
C LYS A 400 10.45 -4.54 13.14
N CYS A 401 10.97 -5.35 14.04
CA CYS A 401 10.59 -6.75 14.15
C CYS A 401 9.35 -6.87 15.03
N HIS A 402 8.31 -7.50 14.50
CA HIS A 402 7.08 -7.79 15.23
C HIS A 402 7.03 -9.28 15.53
N ALA A 403 6.76 -9.64 16.79
CA ALA A 403 6.57 -11.04 17.19
C ALA A 403 5.23 -11.61 16.69
N LEU A 404 4.21 -10.76 16.60
CA LEU A 404 2.91 -11.09 16.04
C LEU A 404 2.21 -9.80 15.60
N ALA A 405 1.85 -9.70 14.33
CA ALA A 405 1.11 -8.59 13.76
C ALA A 405 0.10 -9.10 12.73
N THR A 406 -1.14 -8.63 12.80
CA THR A 406 -2.14 -8.87 11.76
C THR A 406 -1.80 -8.04 10.53
N VAL A 407 -1.67 -8.72 9.39
CA VAL A 407 -1.34 -8.09 8.11
C VAL A 407 -2.38 -8.44 7.05
N TYR A 408 -2.55 -7.51 6.13
CA TYR A 408 -3.60 -7.48 5.13
C TYR A 408 -3.01 -7.44 3.72
N ASN A 409 -3.75 -7.97 2.76
CA ASN A 409 -3.50 -7.70 1.36
C ASN A 409 -4.80 -7.74 0.56
N LEU A 410 -4.78 -7.11 -0.61
CA LEU A 410 -5.92 -6.98 -1.50
C LEU A 410 -5.62 -7.69 -2.82
N GLU A 411 -6.64 -8.32 -3.39
CA GLU A 411 -6.65 -8.70 -4.80
C GLU A 411 -7.48 -7.70 -5.59
N VAL A 412 -6.87 -7.11 -6.60
CA VAL A 412 -7.48 -6.10 -7.46
C VAL A 412 -7.68 -6.69 -8.84
N GLU A 413 -8.87 -6.52 -9.40
CA GLU A 413 -9.20 -7.03 -10.73
C GLU A 413 -8.29 -6.40 -11.81
N GLU A 414 -7.95 -7.20 -12.84
CA GLU A 414 -7.11 -6.82 -14.00
C GLU A 414 -5.65 -6.45 -13.66
N ASP A 415 -5.45 -5.33 -12.97
CA ASP A 415 -4.15 -4.64 -12.87
C ASP A 415 -3.27 -5.18 -11.76
N GLN A 416 -3.86 -5.84 -10.75
CA GLN A 416 -3.10 -6.55 -9.73
C GLN A 416 -2.14 -5.66 -8.91
N THR A 417 -2.46 -4.38 -8.78
CA THR A 417 -1.72 -3.40 -7.97
C THR A 417 -2.71 -2.52 -7.22
N PHE A 418 -2.23 -1.84 -6.18
CA PHE A 418 -2.98 -0.76 -5.54
C PHE A 418 -2.04 0.27 -4.93
N VAL A 419 -2.55 1.47 -4.68
CA VAL A 419 -1.82 2.56 -4.04
C VAL A 419 -1.99 2.52 -2.53
N ALA A 420 -0.88 2.37 -1.80
CA ALA A 420 -0.80 2.36 -0.35
C ALA A 420 0.13 3.47 0.15
N ALA A 421 -0.32 4.27 1.12
CA ALA A 421 0.36 5.49 1.57
C ALA A 421 0.80 6.41 0.43
N GLY A 422 0.02 6.41 -0.66
CA GLY A 422 0.32 7.15 -1.88
C GLY A 422 1.52 6.63 -2.66
N ASN A 423 1.89 5.35 -2.55
CA ASN A 423 2.93 4.68 -3.34
C ASN A 423 2.41 3.34 -3.91
N LEU A 424 3.00 2.85 -5.00
CA LEU A 424 2.54 1.63 -5.65
C LEU A 424 3.05 0.35 -4.98
N THR A 425 2.10 -0.52 -4.69
CA THR A 425 2.27 -1.81 -4.05
C THR A 425 1.68 -2.93 -4.89
N HIS A 426 2.37 -4.07 -4.93
CA HIS A 426 1.91 -5.24 -5.68
C HIS A 426 0.86 -6.02 -4.88
N ASN A 427 -0.15 -6.57 -5.57
CA ASN A 427 -1.12 -7.46 -4.92
C ASN A 427 -0.51 -8.83 -4.53
N CYS A 428 -1.24 -9.61 -3.73
CA CYS A 428 -1.02 -11.06 -3.67
C CYS A 428 -2.08 -11.67 -4.56
N VAL A 429 -1.70 -12.53 -5.50
CA VAL A 429 -2.68 -13.26 -6.29
C VAL A 429 -3.00 -14.58 -5.59
N ARG A 430 -4.28 -14.95 -5.50
CA ARG A 430 -4.72 -16.29 -5.10
C ARG A 430 -4.05 -17.31 -5.98
N LYS A 431 -2.96 -17.87 -5.48
CA LYS A 431 -2.23 -18.91 -6.20
C LYS A 431 -3.03 -20.20 -6.28
N CYS A 432 -3.94 -20.47 -5.36
CA CYS A 432 -4.70 -21.70 -5.40
C CYS A 432 -6.12 -21.53 -4.88
N PRO A 433 -7.15 -21.89 -5.66
CA PRO A 433 -8.52 -21.79 -5.21
C PRO A 433 -8.89 -22.86 -4.18
N PHE A 434 -8.10 -23.94 -4.12
CA PHE A 434 -8.28 -25.05 -3.18
C PHE A 434 -7.32 -24.99 -1.98
N ASP A 435 -6.60 -23.88 -1.82
CA ASP A 435 -5.62 -23.69 -0.73
C ASP A 435 -4.59 -24.85 -0.66
N ALA A 436 -4.21 -25.36 -1.83
CA ALA A 436 -3.26 -26.45 -1.98
C ALA A 436 -1.82 -25.98 -1.91
N ILE A 437 -1.56 -24.68 -1.95
CA ILE A 437 -0.22 -24.10 -1.84
C ILE A 437 -0.24 -23.12 -0.67
N ARG A 438 0.60 -23.38 0.35
CA ARG A 438 0.78 -22.45 1.48
C ARG A 438 2.24 -22.12 1.67
N ILE A 439 2.50 -20.91 2.16
CA ILE A 439 3.85 -20.48 2.52
C ILE A 439 3.92 -20.45 4.04
N ILE A 440 4.71 -21.35 4.61
CA ILE A 440 4.87 -21.54 6.04
C ILE A 440 6.15 -20.84 6.47
N GLY A 441 6.05 -19.92 7.42
CA GLY A 441 7.22 -19.36 8.09
C GLY A 441 7.84 -20.44 8.98
N LEU A 442 9.12 -20.72 8.76
CA LEU A 442 9.90 -21.54 9.69
C LEU A 442 10.60 -20.65 10.71
N PRO A 443 10.66 -21.08 11.98
CA PRO A 443 11.51 -20.46 12.98
C PRO A 443 12.96 -20.34 12.49
N GLU A 444 13.69 -19.34 12.96
CA GLU A 444 15.12 -19.25 12.69
C GLU A 444 15.83 -20.49 13.24
N PRO A 445 16.69 -21.15 12.44
CA PRO A 445 17.44 -22.29 12.94
C PRO A 445 18.44 -21.81 13.99
N LEU A 446 18.49 -22.49 15.13
CA LEU A 446 19.65 -22.48 16.00
C LEU A 446 20.82 -23.00 15.14
N LYS A 447 21.72 -22.11 14.70
CA LYS A 447 22.90 -22.51 13.91
C LYS A 447 23.86 -23.34 14.76
N GLU A 448 23.80 -23.15 16.07
CA GLU A 448 24.58 -23.88 17.06
C GLU A 448 23.89 -25.23 17.32
N ASP A 449 24.69 -26.31 17.44
CA ASP A 449 24.25 -27.67 17.75
C ASP A 449 23.56 -28.52 16.66
N LEU A 450 23.77 -28.23 15.37
CA LEU A 450 23.31 -29.15 14.30
C LEU A 450 24.09 -30.48 14.35
N VAL A 451 23.36 -31.59 14.45
CA VAL A 451 23.88 -32.95 14.59
C VAL A 451 23.81 -33.71 13.27
N HIS A 452 22.64 -33.71 12.62
CA HIS A 452 22.42 -34.46 11.39
C HIS A 452 21.37 -33.76 10.50
N GLN A 453 21.52 -33.88 9.18
CA GLN A 453 20.60 -33.30 8.20
C GLN A 453 20.49 -34.19 6.95
N TYR A 454 19.28 -34.60 6.55
CA TYR A 454 19.13 -35.52 5.41
C TYR A 454 19.27 -34.86 4.04
N SER A 455 18.90 -33.59 3.90
CA SER A 455 19.04 -32.83 2.65
C SER A 455 19.04 -31.32 2.93
N LYS A 456 19.27 -30.48 1.91
CA LYS A 456 19.30 -29.00 2.04
C LYS A 456 18.13 -28.44 2.88
N ASN A 457 16.92 -28.97 2.65
CA ASN A 457 15.69 -28.60 3.37
C ASN A 457 15.03 -29.79 4.10
N GLY A 458 15.70 -30.93 4.17
CA GLY A 458 15.23 -32.12 4.87
C GLY A 458 15.28 -31.97 6.39
N PHE A 459 14.77 -33.00 7.08
CA PHE A 459 14.79 -33.05 8.54
C PHE A 459 16.19 -32.76 9.10
N ARG A 460 16.26 -31.89 10.11
CA ARG A 460 17.47 -31.51 10.82
C ARG A 460 17.31 -31.93 12.28
N LEU A 461 18.29 -32.69 12.76
CA LEU A 461 18.41 -33.04 14.16
C LEU A 461 19.35 -32.04 14.84
N PHE A 462 18.85 -31.41 15.90
CA PHE A 462 19.63 -30.54 16.77
C PHE A 462 19.77 -31.20 18.13
N ARG A 463 20.99 -31.23 18.66
CA ARG A 463 21.38 -31.90 19.91
C ARG A 463 21.11 -33.41 19.93
N LEU A 464 21.83 -34.10 20.80
CA LEU A 464 21.60 -35.51 21.11
C LEU A 464 21.39 -35.65 22.62
N PRO A 465 20.46 -36.51 23.05
CA PRO A 465 20.44 -36.95 24.43
C PRO A 465 21.66 -37.81 24.70
N VAL A 466 22.21 -37.73 25.90
CA VAL A 466 23.39 -38.49 26.31
C VAL A 466 22.96 -39.67 27.17
N PRO A 467 23.14 -40.92 26.73
CA PRO A 467 22.87 -42.10 27.54
C PRO A 467 23.84 -42.20 28.72
N LYS A 468 23.30 -42.37 29.94
CA LYS A 468 24.08 -42.62 31.16
C LYS A 468 23.97 -44.08 31.57
N ALA A 469 25.08 -44.67 31.97
CA ALA A 469 25.11 -46.06 32.43
C ALA A 469 24.24 -46.20 33.69
N GLY A 470 23.32 -47.18 33.68
CA GLY A 470 22.39 -47.44 34.78
C GLY A 470 21.09 -46.65 34.74
N GLU A 471 20.91 -45.74 33.77
CA GLU A 471 19.69 -44.95 33.59
C GLU A 471 18.88 -45.40 32.37
N VAL A 472 17.54 -45.32 32.46
CA VAL A 472 16.64 -45.58 31.34
C VAL A 472 16.16 -44.25 30.76
N ILE A 473 16.51 -43.98 29.50
CA ILE A 473 16.10 -42.75 28.80
C ILE A 473 14.94 -43.06 27.84
N GLY A 474 13.83 -42.33 28.00
CA GLY A 474 12.68 -42.39 27.09
C GLY A 474 12.68 -41.25 26.06
N LEU A 475 12.62 -41.58 24.77
CA LEU A 475 12.45 -40.60 23.68
C LEU A 475 10.97 -40.42 23.35
N LEU A 476 10.35 -39.38 23.89
CA LEU A 476 8.92 -39.08 23.72
C LEU A 476 8.71 -37.96 22.69
N GLY A 477 7.66 -38.08 21.86
CA GLY A 477 7.28 -37.02 20.91
C GLY A 477 6.43 -37.54 19.74
N PRO A 478 5.94 -36.65 18.85
CA PRO A 478 5.18 -37.04 17.65
C PRO A 478 6.02 -37.83 16.62
N ASN A 479 5.36 -38.47 15.65
CA ASN A 479 6.05 -39.09 14.52
C ASN A 479 6.72 -38.02 13.64
N GLY A 480 7.92 -38.32 13.13
CA GLY A 480 8.69 -37.38 12.28
C GLY A 480 9.56 -36.36 13.03
N ILE A 481 9.59 -36.39 14.38
CA ILE A 481 10.41 -35.47 15.19
C ILE A 481 11.90 -35.88 15.29
N GLY A 482 12.29 -37.01 14.71
CA GLY A 482 13.69 -37.49 14.70
C GLY A 482 14.04 -38.58 15.70
N LYS A 483 13.07 -39.17 16.41
CA LYS A 483 13.32 -40.26 17.38
C LYS A 483 14.12 -41.42 16.79
N THR A 484 13.72 -41.91 15.61
CA THR A 484 14.44 -42.98 14.91
C THR A 484 15.85 -42.54 14.52
N THR A 485 16.02 -41.31 14.03
CA THR A 485 17.34 -40.74 13.69
C THR A 485 18.26 -40.66 14.91
N VAL A 486 17.75 -40.26 16.08
CA VAL A 486 18.49 -40.25 17.35
C VAL A 486 18.93 -41.66 17.73
N LEU A 487 18.03 -42.64 17.67
CA LEU A 487 18.35 -44.04 17.99
C LEU A 487 19.38 -44.64 17.03
N SER A 488 19.28 -44.39 15.73
CA SER A 488 20.26 -44.84 14.74
C SER A 488 21.64 -44.19 14.96
N ILE A 489 21.69 -42.96 15.45
CA ILE A 489 22.96 -42.31 15.82
C ILE A 489 23.56 -42.92 17.09
N LEU A 490 22.75 -43.07 18.14
CA LEU A 490 23.21 -43.61 19.44
C LEU A 490 23.52 -45.11 19.40
N SER A 491 23.08 -45.83 18.37
CA SER A 491 23.45 -47.22 18.10
C SER A 491 24.67 -47.37 17.20
N GLY A 492 25.16 -46.28 16.59
CA GLY A 492 26.27 -46.30 15.63
C GLY A 492 25.88 -46.65 14.19
N GLU A 493 24.61 -46.97 13.91
CA GLU A 493 24.11 -47.26 12.56
C GLU A 493 24.18 -46.05 11.61
N LEU A 494 24.05 -44.84 12.17
CA LEU A 494 24.05 -43.58 11.43
C LEU A 494 25.10 -42.61 12.00
N CYS A 495 26.09 -42.25 11.19
CA CYS A 495 27.05 -41.21 11.59
C CYS A 495 26.40 -39.81 11.52
N PRO A 496 26.47 -38.98 12.59
CA PRO A 496 25.98 -37.59 12.58
C PRO A 496 26.67 -36.79 11.49
N ASN A 497 25.96 -36.17 10.53
CA ASN A 497 26.61 -35.49 9.40
C ASN A 497 26.97 -34.01 9.62
N LEU A 498 26.73 -33.48 10.82
CA LEU A 498 27.04 -32.11 11.26
C LEU A 498 26.57 -30.99 10.30
N GLY A 499 25.57 -31.28 9.46
CA GLY A 499 25.08 -30.37 8.41
C GLY A 499 25.67 -30.59 7.02
N HIS A 500 26.67 -31.45 6.87
CA HIS A 500 27.27 -31.84 5.59
C HIS A 500 26.46 -32.92 4.87
N TYR A 501 25.17 -32.66 4.62
CA TYR A 501 24.21 -33.63 4.05
C TYR A 501 24.54 -34.19 2.66
N ARG A 502 25.51 -33.60 1.95
CA ARG A 502 25.99 -34.10 0.64
C ARG A 502 26.99 -35.25 0.76
N ARG A 503 27.51 -35.52 1.97
CA ARG A 503 28.41 -36.66 2.22
C ARG A 503 27.55 -37.90 2.44
N THR A 504 27.69 -38.89 1.54
CA THR A 504 26.80 -40.08 1.49
C THR A 504 27.40 -41.34 2.13
N ARG A 505 28.66 -41.31 2.58
CA ARG A 505 29.33 -42.44 3.24
C ARG A 505 29.93 -42.02 4.58
N ALA A 506 29.68 -42.80 5.62
CA ALA A 506 30.35 -42.66 6.91
C ALA A 506 31.74 -43.30 6.82
N THR A 507 32.76 -42.49 6.54
CA THR A 507 34.16 -42.92 6.60
C THR A 507 34.68 -42.83 8.04
N ARG A 508 35.80 -43.50 8.34
CA ARG A 508 36.43 -43.42 9.66
C ARG A 508 36.87 -41.99 10.02
N GLU A 509 37.43 -41.29 9.03
CA GLU A 509 37.72 -39.85 9.10
C GLU A 509 36.51 -39.02 9.55
N TYR A 510 35.31 -39.43 9.14
CA TYR A 510 34.10 -38.70 9.46
C TYR A 510 33.64 -38.90 10.91
N TRP A 511 33.82 -40.10 11.43
CA TRP A 511 33.65 -40.33 12.86
C TRP A 511 34.69 -39.60 13.70
N ASP A 512 35.93 -39.48 13.23
CA ASP A 512 36.97 -38.72 13.92
C ASP A 512 36.59 -37.22 14.01
N GLU A 513 36.04 -36.63 12.94
CA GLU A 513 35.48 -35.26 12.96
C GLU A 513 34.35 -35.11 14.00
N VAL A 514 33.45 -36.11 14.08
CA VAL A 514 32.34 -36.12 15.05
C VAL A 514 32.86 -36.26 16.48
N LEU A 515 33.82 -37.14 16.73
CA LEU A 515 34.41 -37.36 18.05
C LEU A 515 35.19 -36.13 18.52
N GLU A 516 35.93 -35.45 17.62
CA GLU A 516 36.63 -34.21 17.96
C GLU A 516 35.64 -33.09 18.31
N LYS A 517 34.49 -32.99 17.60
CA LYS A 517 33.44 -32.01 17.93
C LYS A 517 32.89 -32.18 19.35
N TYR A 518 32.75 -33.43 19.82
CA TYR A 518 32.18 -33.72 21.15
C TYR A 518 33.23 -33.92 22.25
N LYS A 519 34.51 -33.73 21.95
CA LYS A 519 35.61 -33.98 22.88
C LYS A 519 35.42 -33.25 24.22
N GLY A 520 35.63 -33.97 25.32
CA GLY A 520 35.41 -33.45 26.66
C GLY A 520 33.95 -33.36 27.09
N THR A 521 33.01 -33.96 26.34
CA THR A 521 31.60 -34.10 26.74
C THR A 521 31.27 -35.57 27.02
N GLU A 522 30.26 -35.81 27.87
CA GLU A 522 29.75 -37.16 28.16
C GLU A 522 29.30 -37.91 26.87
N LEU A 523 28.91 -37.19 25.81
CA LEU A 523 28.54 -37.78 24.53
C LEU A 523 29.74 -38.36 23.78
N HIS A 524 30.93 -37.77 23.91
CA HIS A 524 32.15 -38.33 23.34
C HIS A 524 32.49 -39.67 24.01
N ASP A 525 32.39 -39.73 25.34
CA ASP A 525 32.66 -40.94 26.11
C ASP A 525 31.70 -42.09 25.72
N TYR A 526 30.46 -41.75 25.34
CA TYR A 526 29.48 -42.71 24.84
C TYR A 526 29.72 -43.14 23.38
N LEU A 527 30.08 -42.21 22.50
CA LEU A 527 30.25 -42.50 21.06
C LEU A 527 31.60 -43.17 20.73
N ALA A 528 32.68 -42.83 21.42
CA ALA A 528 34.01 -43.34 21.12
C ALA A 528 34.11 -44.90 21.16
N PRO A 529 33.51 -45.60 22.14
CA PRO A 529 33.49 -47.06 22.15
C PRO A 529 32.65 -47.70 21.03
N LEU A 530 31.63 -47.00 20.49
CA LEU A 530 30.77 -47.51 19.43
C LEU A 530 31.46 -47.52 18.07
N VAL A 531 32.37 -46.56 17.84
CA VAL A 531 33.14 -46.41 16.60
C VAL A 531 34.39 -47.31 16.57
N ALA A 532 34.88 -47.71 17.75
CA ALA A 532 36.07 -48.55 17.88
C ALA A 532 35.79 -50.05 17.60
N LYS A 533 34.51 -50.45 17.53
CA LYS A 533 34.05 -51.79 17.11
C LYS A 533 33.89 -51.85 15.59
#